data_AF-F7L034-F1
#
_entry.id   AF-F7L034-F1
#
_cell.length_a   1.000
_cell.length_b   1.000
_cell.length_c   1.000
_cell.angle_alpha   90.00
_cell.angle_beta   90.00
_cell.angle_gamma   90.00
#
_symmetry.space_group_name_H-M   'P 1'
#
loop_
_entity.id
_entity.type
_entity.pdbx_description
1 polymer ?
#
loop_
_entity_poly.entity_id
_entity_poly.type
_entity_poly.pdbx_seq_one_letter_code
_entity_poly.pdbx_strand_id
1 'polypeptide(L)'
;MENLYITKEEKTKLTLSQINNVNLNSITESGFYTSSGWSNNIVGLPAELNHNEGRAFYLVVFSLENGAYCQQVLYSFKGLIFCRAITGANSAFGQWRKINLI
;
A
#
# COMPACT_ATOMS: atom_id res chain seq x y z
N MET A 1 -27.90 14.30 36.86
CA MET A 1 -27.86 14.59 35.42
C MET A 1 -26.53 14.10 34.90
N GLU A 2 -26.53 12.97 34.20
CA GLU A 2 -25.33 12.50 33.50
C GLU A 2 -25.00 13.48 32.37
N ASN A 3 -23.77 13.96 32.37
CA ASN A 3 -23.26 14.80 31.30
C ASN A 3 -22.94 13.90 30.10
N LEU A 4 -23.93 13.74 29.21
CA LEU A 4 -23.77 13.20 27.87
C LEU A 4 -23.06 14.25 26.99
N TYR A 5 -21.83 14.64 27.35
CA TYR A 5 -20.94 15.26 26.38
C TYR A 5 -20.44 14.15 25.48
N ILE A 6 -21.23 13.94 24.44
CA ILE A 6 -20.88 13.43 23.11
C ILE A 6 -19.36 13.48 22.92
N THR A 7 -18.68 12.36 23.17
CA THR A 7 -17.40 12.11 22.52
C THR A 7 -17.72 12.09 21.04
N LYS A 8 -17.52 13.22 20.38
CA LYS A 8 -17.58 13.32 18.93
C LYS A 8 -16.51 12.36 18.44
N GLU A 9 -16.93 11.17 18.01
CA GLU A 9 -16.07 10.26 17.27
C GLU A 9 -15.46 11.08 16.13
N GLU A 10 -14.17 11.38 16.22
CA GLU A 10 -13.41 11.84 15.06
C GLU A 10 -13.37 10.65 14.10
N LYS A 11 -14.41 10.53 13.28
CA LYS A 11 -14.42 9.63 12.13
C LYS A 11 -13.33 10.13 11.19
N THR A 12 -12.13 9.60 11.36
CA THR A 12 -11.01 9.86 10.46
C THR A 12 -11.44 9.35 9.09
N LYS A 13 -11.64 10.27 8.15
CA LYS A 13 -12.07 9.91 6.79
C LYS A 13 -10.92 9.18 6.12
N LEU A 14 -11.08 7.88 5.88
CA LEU A 14 -10.13 7.09 5.10
C LEU A 14 -9.97 7.75 3.73
N THR A 15 -8.75 8.19 3.44
CA THR A 15 -8.42 8.88 2.19
C THR A 15 -7.58 7.96 1.33
N LEU A 16 -8.01 7.76 0.08
CA LEU A 16 -7.31 6.98 -0.91
C LEU A 16 -6.46 7.92 -1.78
N SER A 17 -5.15 7.90 -1.59
CA SER A 17 -4.22 8.74 -2.35
C SER A 17 -3.93 8.11 -3.71
N GLN A 18 -4.25 8.80 -4.79
CA GLN A 18 -3.93 8.30 -6.13
C GLN A 18 -2.43 8.44 -6.40
N ILE A 19 -1.82 7.37 -6.92
CA ILE A 19 -0.41 7.33 -7.33
C ILE A 19 -0.29 7.07 -8.83
N ASN A 20 0.64 7.77 -9.47
CA ASN A 20 1.01 7.61 -10.88
C ASN A 20 2.49 7.98 -11.04
N ASN A 21 3.16 7.34 -12.01
CA ASN A 21 4.58 7.58 -12.33
C ASN A 21 5.51 7.51 -11.11
N VAL A 22 5.35 6.46 -10.30
CA VAL A 22 6.05 6.31 -9.01
C VAL A 22 6.78 4.97 -8.94
N ASN A 23 7.89 4.95 -8.21
CA ASN A 23 8.54 3.72 -7.80
C ASN A 23 7.98 3.26 -6.46
N LEU A 24 7.40 2.06 -6.39
CA LEU A 24 6.84 1.54 -5.14
C LEU A 24 7.90 1.38 -4.04
N ASN A 25 9.20 1.32 -4.38
CA ASN A 25 10.27 1.28 -3.39
C ASN A 25 10.42 2.59 -2.61
N SER A 26 9.88 3.72 -3.11
CA SER A 26 9.93 5.01 -2.42
C SER A 26 8.68 5.31 -1.60
N ILE A 27 7.67 4.44 -1.60
CA ILE A 27 6.43 4.64 -0.82
C ILE A 27 6.57 3.93 0.52
N THR A 28 7.06 4.66 1.51
CA THR A 28 7.26 4.16 2.88
C THR A 28 6.41 4.88 3.91
N GLU A 29 5.61 5.85 3.50
CA GLU A 29 4.66 6.54 4.38
C GLU A 29 3.42 5.66 4.60
N SER A 30 2.91 5.61 5.83
CA SER A 30 1.69 4.88 6.15
C SER A 30 0.49 5.47 5.41
N GLY A 31 -0.32 4.62 4.77
CA GLY A 31 -1.49 5.11 4.06
C GLY A 31 -2.15 4.10 3.14
N PHE A 32 -3.23 4.57 2.51
CA PHE A 32 -3.98 3.84 1.50
C PHE A 32 -3.79 4.52 0.15
N TYR A 33 -3.25 3.80 -0.81
CA TYR A 33 -2.91 4.29 -2.13
C TYR A 33 -3.67 3.53 -3.21
N THR A 34 -3.91 4.19 -4.34
CA THR A 34 -4.60 3.61 -5.50
C THR A 34 -3.84 3.92 -6.78
N SER A 35 -3.74 2.92 -7.66
CA SER A 35 -3.34 3.13 -9.06
C SER A 35 -4.52 2.72 -9.92
N SER A 36 -5.07 3.66 -10.70
CA SER A 36 -6.31 3.50 -11.47
C SER A 36 -6.09 3.33 -12.98
N GLY A 37 -4.85 3.31 -13.47
CA GLY A 37 -4.56 3.38 -14.91
C GLY A 37 -3.59 2.31 -15.42
N TRP A 38 -3.93 1.66 -16.53
CA TRP A 38 -3.07 0.68 -17.22
C TRP A 38 -1.82 1.31 -17.85
N SER A 39 -1.88 2.61 -18.16
CA SER A 39 -0.75 3.40 -18.68
C SER A 39 0.13 3.99 -17.59
N ASN A 40 -0.20 3.80 -16.31
CA ASN A 40 0.58 4.36 -15.22
C ASN A 40 2.00 3.79 -15.25
N ASN A 41 3.01 4.63 -15.10
CA ASN A 41 4.38 4.17 -15.06
C ASN A 41 4.79 3.79 -13.63
N ILE A 42 4.38 2.60 -13.18
CA ILE A 42 4.71 2.10 -11.85
C ILE A 42 5.91 1.17 -11.92
N VAL A 43 6.92 1.45 -11.10
CA VAL A 43 8.13 0.62 -10.97
C VAL A 43 8.10 -0.13 -9.63
N GLY A 44 8.71 -1.31 -9.57
CA GLY A 44 8.78 -2.11 -8.33
C GLY A 44 7.52 -2.94 -8.06
N LEU A 45 6.71 -3.21 -9.10
CA LEU A 45 5.57 -4.13 -9.02
C LEU A 45 6.02 -5.59 -8.86
N PRO A 46 5.15 -6.47 -8.32
CA PRO A 46 5.30 -7.91 -8.48
C PRO A 46 5.46 -8.27 -9.96
N ALA A 47 6.32 -9.24 -10.28
CA ALA A 47 6.62 -9.61 -11.67
C ALA A 47 5.36 -10.03 -12.45
N GLU A 48 4.43 -10.73 -11.81
CA GLU A 48 3.15 -11.14 -12.39
C GLU A 48 2.22 -9.98 -12.75
N LEU A 49 2.45 -8.79 -12.18
CA LEU A 49 1.69 -7.57 -12.46
C LEU A 49 2.47 -6.58 -13.32
N ASN A 50 3.69 -6.91 -13.73
CA ASN A 50 4.55 -6.03 -14.53
C ASN A 50 4.18 -6.04 -16.02
N HIS A 51 2.92 -5.74 -16.30
CA HIS A 51 2.33 -5.56 -17.64
C HIS A 51 1.17 -4.55 -17.50
N ASN A 52 0.68 -3.97 -18.60
CA ASN A 52 -0.27 -2.83 -18.55
C ASN A 52 -1.54 -3.13 -17.71
N GLU A 53 -2.16 -4.29 -17.91
CA GLU A 53 -3.38 -4.69 -17.18
C GLU A 53 -3.15 -4.94 -15.67
N GLY A 54 -1.90 -5.07 -15.22
CA GLY A 54 -1.54 -5.35 -13.83
C GLY A 54 -1.33 -4.08 -13.01
N ARG A 55 -1.39 -2.90 -13.65
CA ARG A 55 -1.07 -1.61 -13.02
C ARG A 55 -2.25 -0.94 -12.34
N ALA A 56 -3.45 -1.52 -12.44
CA ALA A 56 -4.57 -1.16 -11.59
C ALA A 56 -4.51 -1.98 -10.29
N PHE A 57 -4.41 -1.33 -9.13
CA PHE A 57 -4.32 -2.00 -7.83
C PHE A 57 -4.59 -1.04 -6.67
N TYR A 58 -4.89 -1.60 -5.50
CA TYR A 58 -4.79 -0.92 -4.21
C TYR A 58 -3.47 -1.27 -3.54
N LEU A 59 -2.88 -0.31 -2.84
CA LEU A 59 -1.68 -0.50 -2.04
C LEU A 59 -1.94 0.04 -0.62
N VAL A 60 -1.74 -0.80 0.37
CA VAL A 60 -1.76 -0.41 1.78
C VAL A 60 -0.33 -0.43 2.30
N VAL A 61 0.06 0.63 2.98
CA VAL A 61 1.39 0.76 3.57
C VAL A 61 1.25 0.94 5.07
N PHE A 62 1.93 0.07 5.82
CA PHE A 62 2.12 0.20 7.25
C PHE A 62 3.58 0.57 7.50
N SER A 63 3.80 1.65 8.23
CA SER A 63 5.12 2.21 8.46
C SER A 63 5.35 2.54 9.92
N LEU A 64 6.52 2.19 10.43
CA LEU A 64 7.04 2.53 11.74
C LEU A 64 8.34 3.31 11.56
N GLU A 65 8.70 4.12 12.56
CA GLU A 65 9.99 4.82 12.61
C GLU A 65 10.34 5.57 11.32
N ASN A 66 9.37 6.33 10.79
CA ASN A 66 9.53 7.12 9.56
C ASN A 66 9.95 6.28 8.32
N GLY A 67 9.47 5.04 8.22
CA GLY A 67 9.75 4.16 7.08
C GLY A 67 10.92 3.19 7.27
N ALA A 68 11.61 3.23 8.42
CA ALA A 68 12.70 2.29 8.70
C ALA A 68 12.20 0.83 8.78
N TYR A 69 10.96 0.64 9.23
CA TYR A 69 10.23 -0.62 9.09
C TYR A 69 8.93 -0.34 8.36
N CYS A 70 8.78 -0.94 7.18
CA CYS A 70 7.68 -0.64 6.28
C CYS A 70 7.14 -1.93 5.69
N GLN A 71 5.84 -2.16 5.77
CA GLN A 71 5.16 -3.26 5.10
C GLN A 71 4.24 -2.70 4.01
N GLN A 72 4.33 -3.28 2.82
CA GLN A 72 3.44 -3.00 1.71
C GLN A 72 2.57 -4.22 1.45
N VAL A 73 1.26 -4.01 1.28
CA VAL A 73 0.31 -5.02 0.83
C VAL A 73 -0.39 -4.49 -0.42
N LEU A 74 -0.27 -5.23 -1.53
CA LEU A 74 -0.83 -4.87 -2.82
C LEU A 74 -1.97 -5.81 -3.16
N TYR A 75 -3.14 -5.24 -3.45
CA TYR A 75 -4.35 -5.95 -3.90
C TYR A 75 -4.58 -5.65 -5.37
N SER A 76 -4.40 -6.65 -6.22
CA SER A 76 -4.65 -6.51 -7.65
C SER A 76 -6.12 -6.81 -7.99
N PHE A 77 -6.62 -6.20 -9.06
CA PHE A 77 -7.93 -6.54 -9.61
C PHE A 77 -7.98 -7.92 -10.30
N LYS A 78 -6.84 -8.63 -10.42
CA LYS A 78 -6.76 -10.02 -10.89
C LYS A 78 -6.99 -11.04 -9.77
N GLY A 79 -7.36 -10.60 -8.57
CA GLY A 79 -7.56 -11.47 -7.40
C GLY A 79 -6.26 -11.96 -6.75
N LEU A 80 -5.11 -11.40 -7.15
CA LEU A 80 -3.81 -11.70 -6.55
C LEU A 80 -3.50 -10.68 -5.45
N ILE A 81 -2.97 -11.16 -4.32
CA ILE A 81 -2.52 -10.35 -3.20
C ILE A 81 -1.04 -10.58 -2.99
N PHE A 82 -0.28 -9.48 -2.81
CA PHE A 82 1.15 -9.52 -2.58
C PHE A 82 1.52 -8.73 -1.34
N CYS A 83 2.54 -9.18 -0.61
CA CYS A 83 3.14 -8.42 0.47
C CYS A 83 4.66 -8.40 0.37
N ARG A 84 5.29 -7.34 0.89
CA ARG A 84 6.73 -7.25 1.12
C ARG A 84 7.01 -6.29 2.25
N ALA A 85 8.23 -6.30 2.78
CA ALA A 85 8.61 -5.40 3.85
C ALA A 85 10.08 -4.97 3.81
N ILE A 86 10.34 -3.86 4.48
CA ILE A 86 11.63 -3.45 5.03
C ILE A 86 11.63 -3.95 6.48
N THR A 87 12.57 -4.82 6.85
CA THR A 87 12.61 -5.48 8.17
C THR A 87 13.83 -5.08 9.01
N GLY A 88 14.54 -4.02 8.61
CA GLY A 88 15.70 -3.52 9.34
C GLY A 88 16.05 -2.09 8.93
N ALA A 89 16.63 -1.33 9.84
CA ALA A 89 17.07 0.04 9.57
C ALA A 89 18.03 0.09 8.37
N ASN A 90 17.85 1.09 7.49
CA ASN A 90 18.64 1.30 6.27
C ASN A 90 18.63 0.12 5.28
N SER A 91 17.62 -0.76 5.34
CA SER A 91 17.44 -1.83 4.36
C SER A 91 16.46 -1.42 3.26
N ALA A 92 16.55 -2.12 2.12
CA ALA A 92 15.60 -1.99 1.04
C ALA A 92 14.41 -2.95 1.23
N PHE A 93 13.34 -2.76 0.47
CA PHE A 93 12.27 -3.73 0.40
C PHE A 93 12.78 -5.10 -0.03
N GLY A 94 12.34 -6.14 0.69
CA GLY A 94 12.47 -7.52 0.24
C GLY A 94 11.63 -7.81 -1.01
N GLN A 95 11.76 -9.04 -1.51
CA GLN A 95 10.98 -9.52 -2.65
C GLN A 95 9.49 -9.60 -2.31
N TRP A 96 8.64 -9.40 -3.34
CA TRP A 96 7.21 -9.64 -3.21
C TRP A 96 6.92 -11.11 -2.91
N ARG A 97 6.04 -11.33 -1.93
CA ARG A 97 5.48 -12.64 -1.57
C ARG A 97 4.01 -12.64 -1.95
N LYS A 98 3.61 -13.59 -2.78
CA LYS A 98 2.22 -13.82 -3.12
C LYS A 98 1.51 -14.53 -1.97
N ILE A 99 0.36 -14.03 -1.56
CA ILE A 99 -0.50 -14.68 -0.57
C ILE A 99 -1.46 -15.60 -1.34
N ASN A 100 -1.31 -16.91 -1.16
CA ASN A 100 -2.26 -17.87 -1.69
C ASN A 100 -3.43 -17.97 -0.71
N LEU A 101 -4.61 -17.53 -1.16
CA LEU A 101 -5.85 -17.76 -0.43
C LEU A 101 -6.20 -19.24 -0.60
N ILE A 102 -6.25 -19.97 0.51
CA ILE A 102 -6.65 -21.39 0.58
C ILE A 102 -8.16 -21.46 0.78
#